data_AF-A0A2W4I9G1-F1
#
_entry.id   AF-A0A2W4I9G1-F1
#
_cell.length_a   1.000
_cell.length_b   1.000
_cell.length_c   1.000
_cell.angle_alpha   90.00
_cell.angle_beta   90.00
_cell.angle_gamma   90.00
#
_symmetry.space_group_name_H-M   'P 1'
#
loop_
_entity.id
_entity.type
_entity.pdbx_description
1 polymer ?
#
loop_
_entity_poly.entity_id
_entity_poly.type
_entity_poly.pdbx_seq_one_letter_code
_entity_poly.pdbx_strand_id
1 'polypeptide(L)' 'MPIEEIKADEVETLAKFQDALLELLSSGQSEQEIYETLKSDPKFDDYRDYIAEFDPDMVAVACELMGKWAKRKEPDSGGE' A
#
# COMPACT_ATOMS: atom_id res chain seq x y z
N MET A 1 -15.33 -4.50 28.58
CA MET A 1 -15.08 -5.29 27.36
C MET A 1 -13.58 -5.50 27.29
N PRO A 2 -13.06 -6.73 27.26
CA PRO A 2 -11.63 -6.93 27.07
C PRO A 2 -11.29 -6.48 25.65
N ILE A 3 -10.26 -5.65 25.51
CA ILE A 3 -9.68 -5.33 24.21
C ILE A 3 -9.06 -6.65 23.74
N GLU A 4 -9.53 -7.20 22.63
CA GLU A 4 -9.00 -8.45 22.07
C GLU A 4 -7.48 -8.29 21.91
N GLU A 5 -6.74 -9.18 22.57
CA GLU A 5 -5.28 -9.23 22.53
C GLU A 5 -4.89 -9.67 21.12
N ILE A 6 -4.70 -8.70 20.22
CA ILE A 6 -4.18 -8.98 18.87
C ILE A 6 -2.82 -9.64 19.07
N LYS A 7 -2.69 -10.88 18.60
CA LYS A 7 -1.48 -11.68 18.78
C LYS A 7 -0.32 -10.93 18.13
N ALA A 8 0.82 -10.86 18.82
CA ALA A 8 2.01 -10.13 18.33
C ALA A 8 2.44 -10.55 16.91
N ASP A 9 2.20 -11.81 16.56
CA ASP A 9 2.45 -12.40 15.25
C ASP A 9 1.58 -11.77 14.13
N GLU A 10 0.30 -11.50 14.42
CA GLU A 10 -0.61 -10.85 13.48
C GLU A 10 -0.24 -9.37 13.25
N VAL A 11 0.20 -8.69 14.32
CA VAL A 11 0.69 -7.29 14.23
C VAL A 11 1.95 -7.20 13.36
N GLU A 12 2.90 -8.12 13.54
CA GLU A 12 4.12 -8.16 12.74
C GLU A 12 3.84 -8.47 11.27
N THR A 13 2.89 -9.38 11.01
CA THR A 13 2.49 -9.77 9.65
C THR A 13 1.78 -8.61 8.94
N LEU A 14 0.93 -7.87 9.65
CA LEU A 14 0.24 -6.69 9.11
C LEU A 14 1.23 -5.56 8.82
N ALA A 15 2.21 -5.33 9.69
CA ALA A 15 3.24 -4.33 9.47
C ALA A 15 4.04 -4.62 8.19
N LYS A 16 4.46 -5.88 7.99
CA LYS A 16 5.17 -6.31 6.78
C LYS A 16 4.32 -6.12 5.52
N PHE A 17 3.03 -6.43 5.59
CA PHE A 17 2.10 -6.20 4.49
C PHE A 17 1.99 -4.71 4.16
N GLN A 18 1.80 -3.86 5.17
CA GLN A 18 1.69 -2.41 4.99
C GLN A 18 2.95 -1.81 4.37
N ASP A 19 4.13 -2.22 4.85
CA ASP A 19 5.41 -1.77 4.29
C ASP A 19 5.55 -2.18 2.82
N ALA A 20 5.25 -3.44 2.49
CA ALA A 20 5.30 -3.93 1.11
C ALA A 20 4.29 -3.23 0.19
N LEU A 21 3.08 -2.96 0.69
CA LEU A 21 2.05 -2.23 -0.05
C LEU A 21 2.47 -0.77 -0.30
N LEU A 22 3.04 -0.09 0.69
CA LEU A 22 3.53 1.28 0.54
C LEU A 22 4.71 1.36 -0.44
N GLU A 23 5.63 0.39 -0.38
CA GLU A 23 6.72 0.29 -1.34
C GLU A 23 6.17 0.13 -2.77
N LEU A 24 5.22 -0.78 -2.96
CA LEU A 24 4.56 -1.00 -4.26
C LEU A 24 3.82 0.25 -4.77
N LEU A 25 3.03 0.92 -3.93
CA LEU A 25 2.33 2.14 -4.32
C LEU A 25 3.29 3.30 -4.63
N SER A 26 4.49 3.30 -4.05
CA SER A 26 5.52 4.30 -4.30
C SER A 26 6.41 4.02 -5.52
N SER A 27 6.26 2.85 -6.15
CA SER A 27 7.13 2.39 -7.26
C SER A 27 6.95 3.21 -8.55
N GLY A 28 5.87 3.99 -8.65
CA GLY A 28 5.53 4.75 -9.86
C GLY A 28 4.90 3.90 -10.97
N GLN A 29 4.55 2.64 -10.68
CA GLN A 29 3.75 1.80 -11.57
C GLN A 29 2.32 2.34 -11.74
N SER A 30 1.67 1.92 -12.83
CA SER A 30 0.25 2.23 -13.03
C SER A 30 -0.64 1.45 -12.05
N GLU A 31 -1.85 1.96 -11.83
CA GLU A 31 -2.86 1.35 -10.94
C GLU A 31 -3.15 -0.10 -11.33
N GLN A 32 -3.21 -0.39 -12.63
CA GLN A 32 -3.44 -1.74 -13.15
C GLN A 32 -2.25 -2.67 -12.85
N GLU A 33 -1.02 -2.20 -13.02
CA GLU A 33 0.18 -2.99 -12.69
C GLU A 33 0.27 -3.27 -11.19
N ILE A 34 -0.10 -2.29 -10.35
CA ILE A 34 -0.12 -2.44 -8.90
C ILE A 34 -1.18 -3.48 -8.50
N TYR A 35 -2.38 -3.40 -9.07
CA TYR A 35 -3.45 -4.36 -8.77
C TYR A 35 -3.08 -5.79 -9.19
N GLU A 36 -2.48 -5.97 -10.37
CA GLU A 36 -1.99 -7.28 -10.82
C GLU A 36 -0.85 -7.80 -9.92
N THR A 37 0.04 -6.92 -9.45
CA THR A 37 1.12 -7.30 -8.52
C THR A 37 0.54 -7.74 -7.18
N LEU A 38 -0.44 -7.02 -6.63
CA LEU A 38 -1.13 -7.40 -5.38
C LEU A 38 -1.79 -8.79 -5.48
N LYS A 39 -2.26 -9.18 -6.66
CA LYS A 39 -2.89 -10.48 -6.90
C LYS A 39 -1.92 -11.61 -7.20
N SER A 40 -0.72 -11.32 -7.69
CA SER A 40 0.17 -12.34 -8.25
C SER A 40 1.47 -12.53 -7.46
N ASP A 41 1.93 -11.51 -6.72
CA ASP A 41 3.17 -11.59 -5.97
C ASP A 41 2.97 -12.39 -4.65
N PRO A 42 3.75 -13.47 -4.44
CA PRO A 42 3.67 -14.28 -3.22
C PRO A 42 3.87 -13.49 -1.91
N LYS A 43 4.50 -12.31 -1.96
CA LYS A 43 4.65 -11.42 -0.80
C LYS A 43 3.32 -10.99 -0.18
N PHE A 44 2.23 -11.06 -0.93
CA PHE A 44 0.89 -10.66 -0.48
C PHE A 44 -0.05 -11.86 -0.21
N ASP A 45 0.45 -13.10 -0.26
CA ASP A 45 -0.38 -14.30 -0.17
C ASP A 45 -1.19 -14.38 1.12
N ASP A 46 -0.61 -13.99 2.25
CA ASP A 46 -1.27 -14.01 3.57
C ASP A 46 -2.49 -13.06 3.64
N TYR A 47 -2.57 -12.08 2.73
CA TYR A 47 -3.66 -11.10 2.65
C TYR A 47 -4.43 -11.17 1.32
N ARG A 48 -4.23 -12.24 0.54
CA ARG A 48 -4.84 -12.40 -0.79
C ARG A 48 -6.37 -12.34 -0.76
N ASP A 49 -7.00 -12.90 0.27
CA ASP A 49 -8.44 -12.84 0.46
C ASP A 49 -8.91 -11.41 0.72
N TYR A 50 -8.19 -10.66 1.55
CA TYR A 50 -8.48 -9.24 1.82
C TYR A 50 -8.29 -8.37 0.57
N ILE A 51 -7.24 -8.63 -0.21
CA ILE A 51 -6.98 -7.94 -1.50
C ILE A 51 -8.07 -8.26 -2.52
N ALA A 52 -8.62 -9.47 -2.52
CA ALA A 52 -9.69 -9.86 -3.44
C ALA A 52 -10.98 -9.06 -3.21
N GLU A 53 -11.18 -8.52 -2.01
CA GLU A 53 -12.30 -7.64 -1.66
C GLU A 53 -12.06 -6.17 -2.06
N PHE A 54 -10.86 -5.82 -2.55
CA PHE A 54 -10.58 -4.45 -2.96
C PHE A 54 -11.40 -4.06 -4.18
N ASP A 55 -12.08 -2.93 -4.06
CA ASP A 55 -12.59 -2.21 -5.21
C ASP A 55 -11.39 -1.69 -6.02
N PRO A 56 -11.32 -1.95 -7.34
CA PRO A 56 -10.27 -1.40 -8.20
C PRO A 56 -10.10 0.12 -8.07
N ASP A 57 -11.19 0.87 -7.85
CA ASP A 57 -11.15 2.31 -7.66
C ASP A 57 -10.41 2.72 -6.37
N MET A 58 -10.36 1.83 -5.37
CA MET A 58 -9.60 2.07 -4.14
C MET A 58 -8.09 2.12 -4.41
N VAL A 59 -7.60 1.27 -5.33
CA VAL A 59 -6.18 1.27 -5.74
C VAL A 59 -5.86 2.55 -6.51
N ALA A 60 -6.78 3.01 -7.35
CA ALA A 60 -6.64 4.29 -8.05
C ALA A 60 -6.47 5.46 -7.08
N VAL A 61 -7.34 5.53 -6.06
CA VAL A 61 -7.23 6.55 -5.01
C VAL A 61 -5.91 6.45 -4.25
N ALA A 62 -5.46 5.25 -3.90
CA ALA A 62 -4.20 5.04 -3.21
C ALA A 62 -3.01 5.54 -4.05
N CYS A 63 -3.00 5.25 -5.36
CA CYS A 63 -1.98 5.73 -6.29
C CYS A 63 -1.99 7.27 -6.39
N GLU A 64 -3.17 7.89 -6.49
CA GLU A 64 -3.30 9.34 -6.56
C GLU A 64 -2.77 10.02 -5.28
N LEU A 65 -3.10 9.47 -4.11
CA LEU A 65 -2.63 9.98 -2.82
C LEU A 65 -1.11 9.89 -2.70
N MET A 66 -0.54 8.76 -3.09
CA MET A 66 0.91 8.57 -3.07
C MET A 66 1.63 9.52 -4.03
N GLY A 67 1.07 9.75 -5.23
CA GLY A 67 1.60 10.76 -6.16
C GLY A 67 1.56 12.19 -5.60
N LYS A 68 0.50 12.57 -4.89
CA LYS A 68 0.37 13.89 -4.25
C LYS A 68 1.33 14.06 -3.06
N TRP A 69 1.60 13.01 -2.30
CA TRP A 69 2.47 13.07 -1.12
C TRP A 69 3.95 12.93 -1.47
N ALA A 70 4.30 12.10 -2.45
CA ALA A 70 5.67 11.99 -2.96
C ALA A 70 6.20 13.32 -3.52
N LYS A 71 5.34 14.10 -4.20
CA LYS A 71 5.71 15.40 -4.78
C LYS A 71 6.00 16.51 -3.77
N ARG A 72 5.62 16.39 -2.49
CA ARG A 72 5.94 17.42 -1.48
C ARG A 72 7.40 17.39 -1.00
N LYS A 73 8.21 16.42 -1.44
CA LYS A 73 9.61 16.28 -1.02
C LYS A 73 10.63 17.04 -1.87
N GLU A 74 10.21 17.79 -2.88
CA GLU A 74 11.10 18.79 -3.48
C GLU A 74 10.92 20.11 -2.72
N PRO A 75 11.93 20.58 -1.94
CA PRO A 75 11.95 21.98 -1.58
C PRO A 75 12.07 22.75 -2.89
N ASP A 76 11.05 23.54 -3.18
CA ASP A 76 11.07 24.60 -4.18
C ASP A 76 12.37 25.39 -4.00
N SER A 77 13.36 25.08 -4.83
CA SER A 77 14.55 25.91 -5.00
C SER A 77 14.15 27.06 -5.92
N GLY A 78 13.22 27.89 -5.43
CA GLY A 78 12.90 29.18 -5.99
C GLY A 78 14.09 30.11 -5.78
N GLY A 79 14.97 30.14 -6.77
CA GLY A 79 15.90 31.23 -6.96
C GLY A 79 15.18 32.39 -7.63
N GLU A 80 15.28 33.57 -7.01
CA GLU A 80 15.34 34.88 -7.67
C GLU A 80 16.41 35.73 -6.97
#